data_AF-A0A7S0HSX1-F1
#
_entry.id   AF-A0A7S0HSX1-F1
#
_cell.length_a   1.000
_cell.length_b   1.000
_cell.length_c   1.000
_cell.angle_alpha   90.00
_cell.angle_beta   90.00
_cell.angle_gamma   90.00
#
_symmetry.space_group_name_H-M   'P 1'
#
loop_
_entity.id
_entity.type
_entity.pdbx_description
1 polymer ?
#
loop_
_entity_poly.entity_id
_entity_poly.type
_entity_poly.pdbx_seq_one_letter_code
_entity_poly.pdbx_strand_id
1 'polypeptide(L)'
;LIFFALAARARTPPHPMWIFFAAAAGSLKSSAVLDMLYPRAYDSRRILARDAALARSSVSENGIPLAGDSMTYGEFDLDFLGSLLEAAEPQKGDTFVDCGSGCGGLVLGAALLRPKVWAECHGIELLPELHNEAVAARMRMDELPELSATPIAPVGFTCADLWSDEAAAPLAAASVAFAYAVTWARDDEEGCLTELSTLLARR
;
A
#
# COMPACT_ATOMS: atom_id res chain seq x y z
N LEU A 1 13.51 4.29 -14.43
CA LEU A 1 13.99 3.88 -13.10
C LEU A 1 12.78 3.76 -12.20
N ILE A 2 12.55 2.59 -11.61
CA ILE A 2 11.51 2.39 -10.59
C ILE A 2 12.14 2.82 -9.26
N PHE A 3 11.64 3.88 -8.65
CA PHE A 3 12.06 4.30 -7.31
C PHE A 3 11.09 3.70 -6.29
N PHE A 4 11.59 2.81 -5.44
CA PHE A 4 10.89 2.36 -4.24
C PHE A 4 11.38 3.22 -3.07
N ALA A 5 10.47 3.95 -2.43
CA ALA A 5 10.76 4.56 -1.14
C ALA A 5 10.28 3.61 -0.04
N LEU A 6 11.19 2.76 0.45
CA LEU A 6 10.98 2.00 1.67
C LEU A 6 11.70 2.75 2.79
N ALA A 7 10.96 3.49 3.60
CA ALA A 7 11.50 4.11 4.80
C ALA A 7 11.39 3.11 5.95
N ALA A 8 12.51 2.50 6.33
CA ALA A 8 12.66 1.73 7.56
C ALA A 8 13.54 2.52 8.55
N ARG A 9 13.36 2.31 9.85
CA ARG A 9 14.19 2.94 10.88
C ARG A 9 15.68 2.71 10.60
N ALA A 10 16.47 3.79 10.47
CA ALA A 10 17.92 3.68 10.38
C ALA A 10 18.52 3.26 11.73
N ARG A 11 19.29 2.15 11.79
CA ARG A 11 20.44 1.97 12.71
C ARG A 11 21.30 0.71 12.47
N THR A 12 22.62 0.96 12.54
CA THR A 12 23.82 0.08 12.70
C THR A 12 24.16 -0.93 11.58
N PRO A 13 25.48 -1.12 11.28
CA PRO A 13 25.93 -1.94 10.15
C PRO A 13 25.64 -3.43 10.39
N PRO A 14 25.41 -4.23 9.33
CA PRO A 14 24.99 -5.61 9.47
C PRO A 14 26.14 -6.49 10.00
N HIS A 15 25.85 -7.24 11.06
CA HIS A 15 26.62 -8.44 11.40
C HIS A 15 26.28 -9.58 10.41
N PRO A 16 27.18 -10.56 10.21
CA PRO A 16 27.12 -11.46 9.06
C PRO A 16 25.97 -12.46 9.17
N MET A 17 25.01 -12.28 8.27
CA MET A 17 24.38 -13.28 7.39
C MET A 17 24.22 -14.71 7.97
N TRP A 18 23.06 -14.96 8.58
CA TRP A 18 22.43 -16.27 8.62
C TRP A 18 21.14 -16.20 7.81
N ILE A 19 21.21 -16.56 6.52
CA ILE A 19 20.04 -16.65 5.64
C ILE A 19 19.25 -17.89 6.06
N PHE A 20 18.14 -17.69 6.77
CA PHE A 20 17.10 -18.71 6.90
C PHE A 20 16.11 -18.53 5.75
N PHE A 21 16.16 -19.43 4.76
CA PHE A 21 15.10 -19.57 3.76
C PHE A 21 13.86 -20.15 4.44
N ALA A 22 12.87 -19.32 4.73
CA ALA A 22 11.56 -19.77 5.19
C ALA A 22 10.43 -18.83 4.72
N ALA A 23 10.32 -18.59 3.41
CA ALA A 23 9.16 -17.93 2.83
C ALA A 23 8.91 -18.39 1.40
N ALA A 24 8.35 -19.59 1.25
CA ALA A 24 7.80 -20.05 -0.04
C ALA A 24 6.42 -20.71 0.11
N ALA A 25 5.97 -21.02 1.33
CA ALA A 25 4.72 -21.75 1.55
C ALA A 25 3.47 -20.87 1.75
N GLY A 26 3.63 -19.55 1.92
CA GLY A 26 2.54 -18.62 2.24
C GLY A 26 1.93 -17.87 1.05
N SER A 27 2.72 -17.53 0.03
CA SER A 27 2.31 -16.51 -0.93
C SER A 27 1.33 -17.00 -2.02
N LEU A 28 1.44 -18.26 -2.44
CA LEU A 28 0.49 -18.88 -3.39
C LEU A 28 -0.96 -18.94 -2.85
N LYS A 29 -1.13 -18.92 -1.52
CA LYS A 29 -2.47 -18.83 -0.91
C LYS A 29 -2.97 -17.39 -0.87
N SER A 30 -2.09 -16.43 -0.62
CA SER A 30 -2.44 -15.01 -0.49
C SER A 30 -2.89 -14.39 -1.81
N SER A 31 -2.24 -14.68 -2.92
CA SER A 31 -2.63 -14.14 -4.23
C SER A 31 -4.00 -14.64 -4.69
N ALA A 32 -4.24 -15.95 -4.59
CA ALA A 32 -5.54 -16.54 -4.91
C ALA A 32 -6.66 -16.00 -4.00
N VAL A 33 -6.37 -15.76 -2.72
CA VAL A 33 -7.32 -15.12 -1.79
C VAL A 33 -7.59 -13.68 -2.21
N LEU A 34 -6.57 -12.88 -2.54
CA LEU A 34 -6.79 -11.51 -3.00
C LEU A 34 -7.65 -11.47 -4.26
N ASP A 35 -7.42 -12.37 -5.22
CA ASP A 35 -8.25 -12.48 -6.42
C ASP A 35 -9.74 -12.70 -6.09
N MET A 36 -10.05 -13.47 -5.03
CA MET A 36 -11.43 -13.68 -4.56
C MET A 36 -12.05 -12.42 -3.96
N LEU A 37 -11.24 -11.52 -3.38
CA LEU A 37 -11.73 -10.25 -2.79
C LEU A 37 -12.14 -9.23 -3.85
N TYR A 38 -11.61 -9.36 -5.06
CA TYR A 38 -11.85 -8.45 -6.17
C TYR A 38 -12.66 -9.14 -7.28
N PRO A 39 -14.00 -9.07 -7.24
CA PRO A 39 -14.87 -9.72 -8.23
C PRO A 39 -14.70 -9.16 -9.65
N ARG A 40 -14.11 -7.97 -9.77
CA ARG A 40 -13.74 -7.35 -11.04
C ARG A 40 -12.39 -7.86 -11.49
N ALA A 41 -12.28 -8.29 -12.74
CA ALA A 41 -10.99 -8.61 -13.36
C ALA A 41 -10.00 -7.43 -13.28
N TYR A 42 -8.71 -7.73 -13.35
CA TYR A 42 -7.62 -6.75 -13.31
C TYR A 42 -7.88 -5.51 -14.19
N ASP A 43 -8.25 -5.72 -15.45
CA ASP A 43 -8.53 -4.63 -16.40
C ASP A 43 -9.66 -3.70 -15.94
N SER A 44 -10.64 -4.24 -15.22
CA SER A 44 -11.74 -3.45 -14.67
C SER A 44 -11.30 -2.56 -13.50
N ARG A 45 -10.32 -2.99 -12.69
CA ARG A 45 -9.72 -2.14 -11.63
C ARG A 45 -8.87 -1.02 -12.25
N ARG A 46 -8.14 -1.32 -13.33
CA ARG A 46 -7.41 -0.29 -14.09
C ARG A 46 -8.34 0.75 -14.71
N ILE A 47 -9.44 0.32 -15.31
CA ILE A 47 -10.45 1.23 -15.86
C ILE A 47 -11.03 2.11 -14.75
N LEU A 48 -11.37 1.52 -13.59
CA LEU A 48 -11.85 2.29 -12.44
C LEU A 48 -10.85 3.36 -12.00
N ALA A 49 -9.57 3.00 -11.85
CA ALA A 49 -8.53 3.95 -11.44
C ALA A 49 -8.37 5.10 -12.46
N ARG A 50 -8.36 4.77 -13.75
CA ARG A 50 -8.29 5.77 -14.82
C ARG A 50 -9.50 6.70 -14.79
N ASP A 51 -10.71 6.15 -14.72
CA ASP A 51 -11.94 6.93 -14.79
C ASP A 51 -12.09 7.84 -13.55
N ALA A 52 -11.71 7.35 -12.37
CA ALA A 52 -11.65 8.14 -11.13
C ALA A 52 -10.63 9.30 -11.23
N ALA A 53 -9.43 9.03 -11.75
CA ALA A 53 -8.41 10.06 -11.96
C ALA A 53 -8.88 11.13 -12.97
N LEU A 54 -9.51 10.71 -14.08
CA LEU A 54 -10.06 11.61 -15.08
C LEU A 54 -11.18 12.49 -14.51
N ALA A 55 -12.13 11.89 -13.78
CA ALA A 55 -13.21 12.62 -13.14
C ALA A 55 -12.67 13.72 -12.21
N ARG A 56 -11.64 13.40 -11.41
CA ARG A 56 -11.02 14.38 -10.51
C ARG A 56 -10.23 15.48 -11.25
N SER A 57 -9.52 15.14 -12.32
CA SER A 57 -8.77 16.11 -13.14
C SER A 57 -9.69 17.14 -13.82
N SER A 58 -10.90 16.75 -14.21
CA SER A 58 -11.88 17.65 -14.82
C SER A 58 -12.53 18.65 -13.86
N VAL A 59 -12.33 18.48 -12.55
CA VAL A 59 -12.99 19.28 -11.49
C VAL A 59 -12.05 20.30 -10.83
N SER A 60 -10.73 20.22 -11.05
CA SER A 60 -9.77 21.03 -10.31
C SER A 60 -9.17 22.19 -11.12
N GLU A 61 -9.54 23.44 -10.79
CA GLU A 61 -8.94 24.66 -11.36
C GLU A 61 -7.53 24.99 -10.81
N ASN A 62 -7.09 24.36 -9.71
CA ASN A 62 -5.78 24.60 -9.05
C ASN A 62 -5.09 23.31 -8.54
N GLY A 63 -5.54 22.13 -8.96
CA GLY A 63 -5.02 20.86 -8.45
C GLY A 63 -3.80 20.39 -9.22
N ILE A 64 -2.92 19.68 -8.52
CA ILE A 64 -1.84 18.85 -9.07
C ILE A 64 -2.33 18.25 -10.40
N PRO A 65 -1.61 18.46 -11.52
CA PRO A 65 -1.88 17.75 -12.76
C PRO A 65 -1.83 16.25 -12.46
N LEU A 66 -3.01 15.65 -12.28
CA LEU A 66 -3.17 14.20 -12.32
C LEU A 66 -2.85 13.84 -13.76
N ALA A 67 -1.57 13.61 -14.04
CA ALA A 67 -1.08 13.53 -15.39
C ALA A 67 -1.91 12.51 -16.18
N GLY A 68 -2.50 13.00 -17.28
CA GLY A 68 -3.16 12.16 -18.28
C GLY A 68 -2.22 11.04 -18.69
N ASP A 69 -2.78 9.87 -19.01
CA ASP A 69 -2.08 8.63 -19.37
C ASP A 69 -1.01 8.11 -18.37
N SER A 70 -0.65 8.86 -17.32
CA SER A 70 0.40 8.46 -16.39
C SER A 70 -0.14 7.58 -15.26
N MET A 71 -1.38 7.74 -14.81
CA MET A 71 -1.98 6.92 -13.73
C MET A 71 -2.27 5.49 -14.21
N THR A 72 -1.23 4.65 -14.25
CA THR A 72 -1.36 3.22 -14.54
C THR A 72 -1.40 2.43 -13.23
N TYR A 73 -2.58 1.90 -12.90
CA TYR A 73 -2.75 0.95 -11.80
C TYR A 73 -2.01 -0.36 -12.14
N GLY A 74 -0.77 -0.48 -11.66
CA GLY A 74 -0.04 -1.74 -11.62
C GLY A 74 -0.45 -2.48 -10.36
N GLU A 75 -1.01 -3.68 -10.49
CA GLU A 75 -1.14 -4.55 -9.32
C GLU A 75 0.26 -5.05 -9.02
N PHE A 76 0.72 -4.74 -7.80
CA PHE A 76 2.07 -5.04 -7.38
C PHE A 76 2.12 -6.50 -6.92
N ASP A 77 3.11 -7.24 -7.43
CA ASP A 77 3.25 -8.67 -7.15
C ASP A 77 3.42 -8.92 -5.64
N LEU A 78 2.56 -9.76 -5.06
CA LEU A 78 2.59 -10.08 -3.64
C LEU A 78 3.83 -10.87 -3.23
N ASP A 79 4.40 -11.68 -4.14
CA ASP A 79 5.65 -12.39 -3.88
C ASP A 79 6.79 -11.39 -3.73
N PHE A 80 6.77 -10.38 -4.61
CA PHE A 80 7.72 -9.28 -4.54
C PHE A 80 7.48 -8.39 -3.31
N LEU A 81 6.23 -8.11 -2.93
CA LEU A 81 5.90 -7.45 -1.66
C LEU A 81 6.46 -8.24 -0.48
N GLY A 82 6.26 -9.56 -0.45
CA GLY A 82 6.81 -10.44 0.58
C GLY A 82 8.33 -10.30 0.71
N SER A 83 9.03 -10.26 -0.43
CA SER A 83 10.49 -10.05 -0.49
C SER A 83 10.91 -8.68 0.02
N LEU A 84 10.16 -7.62 -0.32
CA LEU A 84 10.41 -6.27 0.20
C LEU A 84 10.18 -6.17 1.70
N LEU A 85 9.12 -6.82 2.21
CA LEU A 85 8.83 -6.87 3.64
C LEU A 85 9.90 -7.67 4.40
N GLU A 86 10.53 -8.68 3.79
CA GLU A 86 11.68 -9.35 4.39
C GLU A 86 12.88 -8.41 4.53
N ALA A 87 13.19 -7.68 3.46
CA ALA A 87 14.27 -6.70 3.48
C ALA A 87 13.99 -5.52 4.44
N ALA A 88 12.73 -5.19 4.70
CA ALA A 88 12.33 -4.16 5.65
C ALA A 88 12.49 -4.59 7.12
N GLU A 89 12.62 -5.90 7.38
CA GLU A 89 12.75 -6.50 8.72
C GLU A 89 11.72 -5.97 9.76
N PRO A 90 10.40 -6.03 9.49
CA PRO A 90 9.38 -5.53 10.40
C PRO A 90 9.36 -6.31 11.71
N GLN A 91 9.19 -5.58 12.80
CA GLN A 91 9.14 -6.12 14.15
C GLN A 91 7.71 -6.30 14.64
N LYS A 92 7.54 -7.16 15.64
CA LYS A 92 6.23 -7.35 16.27
C LYS A 92 5.73 -6.04 16.88
N GLY A 93 4.55 -5.61 16.46
CA GLY A 93 3.93 -4.34 16.87
C GLY A 93 4.14 -3.20 15.87
N ASP A 94 4.85 -3.42 14.77
CA ASP A 94 5.04 -2.42 13.73
C ASP A 94 3.73 -2.15 12.97
N THR A 95 3.60 -0.94 12.41
CA THR A 95 2.49 -0.57 11.51
C THR A 95 2.99 -0.48 10.08
N PHE A 96 2.31 -1.16 9.15
CA PHE A 96 2.52 -1.04 7.71
C PHE A 96 1.58 0.03 7.13
N VAL A 97 2.09 0.95 6.32
CA VAL A 97 1.27 1.95 5.62
C VAL A 97 1.57 1.96 4.13
N ASP A 98 0.52 1.88 3.31
CA ASP A 98 0.58 2.02 1.86
C ASP A 98 0.09 3.41 1.43
N CYS A 99 0.98 4.20 0.82
CA CYS A 99 0.76 5.58 0.39
C CYS A 99 0.30 5.59 -1.07
N GLY A 100 -0.98 5.86 -1.31
CA GLY A 100 -1.62 5.64 -2.61
C GLY A 100 -2.04 4.19 -2.78
N SER A 101 -2.81 3.67 -1.80
CA SER A 101 -3.10 2.24 -1.68
C SER A 101 -3.99 1.66 -2.78
N GLY A 102 -4.59 2.51 -3.63
CA GLY A 102 -5.53 2.11 -4.66
C GLY A 102 -6.70 1.31 -4.08
N CYS A 103 -6.95 0.12 -4.64
CA CYS A 103 -7.99 -0.79 -4.13
C CYS A 103 -7.56 -1.60 -2.88
N GLY A 104 -6.44 -1.26 -2.24
CA GLY A 104 -6.01 -1.84 -0.96
C GLY A 104 -5.34 -3.22 -1.04
N GLY A 105 -5.00 -3.70 -2.24
CA GLY A 105 -4.47 -5.06 -2.43
C GLY A 105 -3.20 -5.34 -1.61
N LEU A 106 -2.28 -4.38 -1.54
CA LEU A 106 -1.04 -4.54 -0.78
C LEU A 106 -1.25 -4.42 0.73
N VAL A 107 -2.21 -3.62 1.16
CA VAL A 107 -2.59 -3.51 2.57
C VAL A 107 -3.14 -4.86 3.06
N LEU A 108 -4.08 -5.43 2.31
CA LEU A 108 -4.66 -6.74 2.61
C LEU A 108 -3.62 -7.86 2.47
N GLY A 109 -2.77 -7.80 1.45
CA GLY A 109 -1.66 -8.72 1.24
C GLY A 109 -0.67 -8.70 2.40
N ALA A 110 -0.23 -7.53 2.86
CA ALA A 110 0.66 -7.39 4.01
C ALA A 110 0.05 -7.97 5.28
N ALA A 111 -1.24 -7.72 5.51
CA ALA A 111 -1.98 -8.24 6.65
C ALA A 111 -2.07 -9.78 6.65
N LEU A 112 -2.15 -10.41 5.47
CA LEU A 112 -2.15 -11.87 5.30
C LEU A 112 -0.75 -12.50 5.35
N LEU A 113 0.27 -11.80 4.85
CA LEU A 113 1.63 -12.33 4.76
C LEU A 113 2.31 -12.41 6.13
N ARG A 114 2.11 -11.42 7.01
CA ARG A 114 2.71 -11.39 8.36
C ARG A 114 1.70 -10.98 9.47
N PRO A 115 0.60 -11.72 9.64
CA PRO A 115 -0.54 -11.32 10.48
C PRO A 115 -0.21 -11.17 11.98
N LYS A 116 0.89 -11.76 12.45
CA LYS A 116 1.33 -11.70 13.86
C LYS A 116 2.42 -10.66 14.11
N VAL A 117 2.94 -10.06 13.04
CA VAL A 117 3.98 -9.02 13.12
C VAL A 117 3.31 -7.66 13.27
N TRP A 118 2.31 -7.37 12.46
CA TRP A 118 1.71 -6.03 12.43
C TRP A 118 0.82 -5.74 13.64
N ALA A 119 0.94 -4.54 14.18
CA ALA A 119 -0.12 -3.93 14.97
C ALA A 119 -1.32 -3.56 14.08
N GLU A 120 -1.03 -3.04 12.88
CA GLU A 120 -2.03 -2.67 11.88
C GLU A 120 -1.38 -2.58 10.48
N CYS A 121 -2.17 -2.84 9.44
CA CYS A 121 -1.88 -2.48 8.05
C CYS A 121 -2.88 -1.42 7.59
N HIS A 122 -2.39 -0.27 7.11
CA HIS A 122 -3.25 0.86 6.74
C HIS A 122 -3.03 1.33 5.31
N GLY A 123 -4.10 1.62 4.57
CA GLY A 123 -4.04 2.23 3.25
C GLY A 123 -4.52 3.67 3.24
N ILE A 124 -3.78 4.56 2.56
CA ILE A 124 -4.23 5.93 2.31
C ILE A 124 -4.43 6.09 0.80
N GLU A 125 -5.63 6.48 0.40
CA GLU A 125 -5.99 6.64 -1.01
C GLU A 125 -6.74 7.95 -1.24
N LEU A 126 -6.35 8.65 -2.31
CA LEU A 126 -6.86 9.94 -2.67
C LEU A 126 -8.19 9.86 -3.42
N LEU A 127 -8.36 8.84 -4.25
CA LEU A 127 -9.51 8.62 -5.12
C LEU A 127 -10.60 7.84 -4.38
N PRO A 128 -11.77 8.47 -4.08
CA PRO A 128 -12.84 7.83 -3.31
C PRO A 128 -13.32 6.51 -3.90
N GLU A 129 -13.35 6.39 -5.22
CA GLU A 129 -13.78 5.18 -5.92
C GLU A 129 -12.85 3.99 -5.63
N LEU A 130 -11.54 4.23 -5.59
CA LEU A 130 -10.56 3.20 -5.26
C LEU A 130 -10.59 2.85 -3.78
N HIS A 131 -10.70 3.86 -2.91
CA HIS A 131 -10.88 3.68 -1.48
C HIS A 131 -12.12 2.83 -1.16
N ASN A 132 -13.25 3.11 -1.81
CA ASN A 132 -14.49 2.35 -1.62
C ASN A 132 -14.32 0.88 -2.01
N GLU A 133 -13.60 0.58 -3.08
CA GLU A 133 -13.28 -0.81 -3.45
C GLU A 133 -12.33 -1.47 -2.42
N ALA A 134 -11.40 -0.72 -1.82
CA ALA A 134 -10.55 -1.23 -0.74
C ALA A 134 -11.35 -1.61 0.51
N VAL A 135 -12.27 -0.74 0.93
CA VAL A 135 -13.19 -1.01 2.05
C VAL A 135 -14.09 -2.21 1.74
N ALA A 136 -14.64 -2.29 0.52
CA ALA A 136 -15.46 -3.41 0.11
C ALA A 136 -14.68 -4.74 0.06
N ALA A 137 -13.43 -4.73 -0.42
CA ALA A 137 -12.55 -5.89 -0.40
C ALA A 137 -12.26 -6.34 1.04
N ARG A 138 -12.04 -5.41 1.96
CA ARG A 138 -11.89 -5.71 3.39
C ARG A 138 -13.10 -6.39 3.99
N MET A 139 -14.31 -5.90 3.68
CA MET A 139 -15.56 -6.52 4.15
C MET A 139 -15.72 -7.94 3.61
N ARG A 140 -15.45 -8.15 2.31
CA ARG A 140 -15.46 -9.50 1.71
C ARG A 140 -14.47 -10.44 2.39
N MET A 141 -13.31 -9.91 2.81
CA MET A 141 -12.31 -10.69 3.53
C MET A 141 -12.83 -11.24 4.88
N ASP A 142 -13.71 -10.52 5.56
CA ASP A 142 -14.38 -11.01 6.79
C ASP A 142 -15.43 -12.10 6.49
N GLU A 143 -16.01 -12.07 5.29
CA GLU A 143 -17.06 -12.99 4.86
C GLU A 143 -16.53 -14.26 4.20
N LEU A 144 -15.25 -14.30 3.78
CA LEU A 144 -14.65 -15.45 3.10
C LEU A 144 -14.43 -16.64 4.06
N PRO A 145 -15.10 -17.79 3.84
CA PRO A 145 -14.93 -18.98 4.67
C PRO A 145 -13.49 -19.49 4.73
N GLU A 146 -12.74 -19.34 3.63
CA GLU A 146 -11.33 -19.73 3.48
C GLU A 146 -10.40 -19.00 4.46
N LEU A 147 -10.84 -17.85 4.96
CA LEU A 147 -10.09 -17.02 5.90
C LEU A 147 -10.59 -17.12 7.35
N SER A 148 -11.69 -17.83 7.60
CA SER A 148 -12.30 -17.93 8.94
C SER A 148 -11.36 -18.41 10.05
N ALA A 149 -10.36 -19.24 9.71
CA ALA A 149 -9.33 -19.73 10.64
C ALA A 149 -7.94 -19.13 10.37
N THR A 150 -7.81 -18.28 9.36
CA THR A 150 -6.53 -17.66 8.96
C THR A 150 -6.33 -16.40 9.79
N PRO A 151 -5.22 -16.26 10.55
CA PRO A 151 -4.92 -15.01 11.24
C PRO A 151 -4.73 -13.90 10.23
N ILE A 152 -5.31 -12.74 10.51
CA ILE A 152 -5.19 -11.52 9.72
C ILE A 152 -4.81 -10.40 10.69
N ALA A 153 -3.83 -9.58 10.32
CA ALA A 153 -3.57 -8.36 11.08
C ALA A 153 -4.77 -7.39 11.00
N PRO A 154 -4.94 -6.47 11.97
CA PRO A 154 -5.89 -5.37 11.84
C PRO A 154 -5.63 -4.56 10.56
N VAL A 155 -6.71 -4.13 9.90
CA VAL A 155 -6.64 -3.37 8.64
C VAL A 155 -7.51 -2.12 8.72
N GLY A 156 -6.93 -0.99 8.31
CA GLY A 156 -7.60 0.30 8.20
C GLY A 156 -7.43 0.95 6.82
N PHE A 157 -8.33 1.87 6.47
CA PHE A 157 -8.23 2.68 5.26
C PHE A 157 -8.65 4.13 5.54
N THR A 158 -7.94 5.09 4.94
CA THR A 158 -8.29 6.51 4.96
C THR A 158 -8.46 7.02 3.53
N CYS A 159 -9.57 7.69 3.24
CA CYS A 159 -9.77 8.41 1.98
C CYS A 159 -9.26 9.86 2.16
N ALA A 160 -8.01 10.13 1.80
CA ALA A 160 -7.39 11.42 2.04
C ALA A 160 -6.24 11.70 1.06
N ASP A 161 -5.91 12.98 0.98
CA ASP A 161 -4.63 13.42 0.43
C ASP A 161 -3.52 13.09 1.45
N LEU A 162 -2.37 12.56 0.97
CA LEU A 162 -1.25 12.18 1.83
C LEU A 162 -0.71 13.36 2.64
N TRP A 163 -0.90 14.58 2.17
CA TRP A 163 -0.44 15.80 2.84
C TRP A 163 -1.53 16.45 3.69
N SER A 164 -2.72 15.86 3.82
CA SER A 164 -3.79 16.39 4.67
C SER A 164 -3.71 15.92 6.12
N ASP A 165 -4.42 16.63 7.01
CA ASP A 165 -4.47 16.30 8.44
C ASP A 165 -5.09 14.92 8.71
N GLU A 166 -6.01 14.48 7.85
CA GLU A 166 -6.64 13.15 7.94
C GLU A 166 -5.64 12.02 7.70
N ALA A 167 -4.59 12.25 6.90
CA ALA A 167 -3.52 11.29 6.67
C ALA A 167 -2.44 11.32 7.76
N ALA A 168 -2.39 12.37 8.59
CA ALA A 168 -1.29 12.58 9.53
C ALA A 168 -1.16 11.46 10.57
N ALA A 169 -2.28 11.00 11.15
CA ALA A 169 -2.27 9.94 12.17
C ALA A 169 -1.77 8.58 11.64
N PRO A 170 -2.33 8.00 10.56
CA PRO A 170 -1.83 6.74 10.02
C PRO A 170 -0.39 6.89 9.51
N LEU A 171 -0.07 8.02 8.86
CA LEU A 171 1.31 8.29 8.47
C LEU A 171 2.20 8.27 9.70
N ALA A 172 1.95 9.03 10.76
CA ALA A 172 2.77 9.07 11.98
C ALA A 172 2.93 7.72 12.71
N ALA A 173 2.00 6.78 12.52
CA ALA A 173 2.09 5.42 13.07
C ALA A 173 2.99 4.47 12.26
N ALA A 174 3.14 4.68 10.95
CA ALA A 174 3.93 3.80 10.06
C ALA A 174 5.37 3.47 10.54
N SER A 175 5.63 2.22 10.86
CA SER A 175 7.00 1.72 11.05
C SER A 175 7.63 1.29 9.73
N VAL A 176 6.79 0.84 8.80
CA VAL A 176 7.13 0.52 7.41
C VAL A 176 6.14 1.26 6.51
N ALA A 177 6.66 2.06 5.58
CA ALA A 177 5.86 2.73 4.57
C ALA A 177 6.21 2.23 3.18
N PHE A 178 5.19 2.01 2.34
CA PHE A 178 5.31 1.68 0.93
C PHE A 178 4.64 2.78 0.10
N ALA A 179 5.25 3.12 -1.04
CA ALA A 179 4.68 4.06 -2.00
C ALA A 179 5.04 3.61 -3.41
N TYR A 180 4.04 3.28 -4.23
CA TYR A 180 4.24 2.97 -5.64
C TYR A 180 4.18 4.24 -6.50
N ALA A 181 5.18 5.10 -6.33
CA ALA A 181 5.22 6.47 -6.86
C ALA A 181 5.71 6.57 -8.31
N VAL A 182 5.55 5.52 -9.13
CA VAL A 182 6.01 5.50 -10.53
C VAL A 182 5.35 6.56 -11.42
N THR A 183 4.20 7.08 -11.01
CA THR A 183 3.35 7.97 -11.79
C THR A 183 3.06 9.30 -11.10
N TRP A 184 3.66 9.53 -9.93
CA TRP A 184 3.48 10.78 -9.21
C TRP A 184 4.15 11.91 -9.99
N ALA A 185 3.41 13.01 -10.18
CA ALA A 185 3.89 14.15 -10.92
C ALA A 185 5.17 14.72 -10.26
N ARG A 186 6.15 15.07 -11.09
CA ARG A 186 7.43 15.67 -10.67
C ARG A 186 7.32 17.18 -10.86
N ASP A 187 6.53 17.82 -10.02
CA ASP A 187 6.20 19.23 -10.26
C ASP A 187 7.15 20.23 -9.58
N ASP A 188 8.16 19.78 -8.83
CA ASP A 188 9.15 20.65 -8.17
C ASP A 188 10.59 20.07 -8.12
N GLU A 189 11.57 20.92 -7.80
CA GLU A 189 13.00 20.56 -7.70
C GLU A 189 13.30 19.60 -6.54
N GLU A 190 12.45 19.54 -5.50
CA GLU A 190 12.60 18.63 -4.35
C GLU A 190 11.88 17.29 -4.56
N GLY A 191 10.76 17.24 -5.29
CA GLY A 191 10.03 16.03 -5.64
C GLY A 191 9.16 15.48 -4.51
N CYS A 192 7.93 15.07 -4.84
CA CYS A 192 6.95 14.47 -3.93
C CYS A 192 7.48 13.33 -3.04
N LEU A 193 8.47 12.57 -3.50
CA LEU A 193 9.14 11.52 -2.72
C LEU A 193 10.05 12.06 -1.61
N THR A 194 10.71 13.20 -1.82
CA THR A 194 11.53 13.85 -0.80
C THR A 194 10.65 14.42 0.31
N GLU A 195 9.52 15.00 -0.06
CA GLU A 195 8.55 15.49 0.91
C GLU A 195 7.94 14.35 1.72
N LEU A 196 7.52 13.26 1.06
CA LEU A 196 7.06 12.06 1.74
C LEU A 196 8.14 11.49 2.67
N SER A 197 9.38 11.38 2.21
CA SER A 197 10.50 10.91 3.04
C SER A 197 10.70 11.80 4.27
N THR A 198 10.61 13.13 4.10
CA THR A 198 10.72 14.10 5.19
C THR A 198 9.56 13.95 6.18
N LEU A 199 8.34 13.78 5.69
CA LEU A 199 7.16 13.54 6.52
C LEU A 199 7.33 12.26 7.36
N LEU A 200 7.79 11.17 6.73
CA LEU A 200 8.02 9.89 7.40
C LEU A 200 9.21 9.95 8.37
N ALA A 201 10.20 10.83 8.16
CA ALA A 201 11.39 10.96 9.00
C ALA A 201 11.19 11.83 10.25
N ARG A 202 10.12 12.63 10.35
CA ARG A 202 9.82 13.51 11.50
C ARG A 202 9.34 12.75 12.76
N ARG A 203 9.78 11.51 12.94
CA ARG A 203 9.36 10.58 14.01
C ARG A 203 10.46 10.29 15.01
#